data_AF-A0A4Q5YR81-F1
#
_entry.id   AF-A0A4Q5YR81-F1
#
_cell.length_a   1.000
_cell.length_b   1.000
_cell.length_c   1.000
_cell.angle_alpha   90.00
_cell.angle_beta   90.00
_cell.angle_gamma   90.00
#
_symmetry.space_group_name_H-M   'P 1'
#
loop_
_entity.id
_entity.type
_entity.pdbx_description
1 polymer ?
#
loop_
_entity_poly.entity_id
_entity_poly.type
_entity_poly.pdbx_seq_one_letter_code
_entity_poly.pdbx_strand_id
1 'polypeptide(L)'
;MLEFNIGYAQQHAFLPLRNMGEFLNIPPHALLLYDSMGKYNWTSQGGNFSNPLALLEQTHRGVTQRLSVNHRTQIKLSSSLRLGVTAGMNTVLFDETTATPIISQRPGASVTGSANFGSNAIRNWSVEPQLEYKPLLRGEWKLDFLAGASLQASNSKSSTISGTGYNNDALLKSLAGAGNITASNDKSEYRYQAAFFRGNLRWKDHWLMNITARRDGSSRFGPNKRFANFGAAGLGWIFSKEPWLLENKTLSFGKIRASYGVTGSDQIRNYQYLDSWIGLNNPYQGTAGLRPNKLYNPDYSWEQIRKFETGIELGFLRI
;
A
#
# COMPACT_ATOMS: atom_id res chain seq x y z
N MET A 1 -1.00 -24.88 -18.52
CA MET A 1 -1.45 -24.72 -17.12
C MET A 1 -2.26 -23.45 -17.08
N LEU A 2 -3.50 -23.55 -16.62
CA LEU A 2 -4.42 -22.43 -16.47
C LEU A 2 -4.84 -22.41 -15.00
N GLU A 3 -4.64 -21.28 -14.35
CA GLU A 3 -5.03 -21.05 -12.97
C GLU A 3 -5.86 -19.77 -12.91
N PHE A 4 -6.99 -19.84 -12.23
CA PHE A 4 -7.88 -18.71 -12.03
C PHE A 4 -8.33 -18.69 -10.58
N ASN A 5 -8.17 -17.56 -9.92
CA ASN A 5 -8.52 -17.36 -8.53
C ASN A 5 -9.35 -16.09 -8.39
N ILE A 6 -10.48 -16.20 -7.70
CA ILE A 6 -11.34 -15.08 -7.35
C ILE A 6 -11.56 -15.09 -5.84
N GLY A 7 -11.42 -13.91 -5.22
CA GLY A 7 -11.69 -13.71 -3.81
C GLY A 7 -12.58 -12.49 -3.63
N TYR A 8 -13.64 -12.66 -2.84
CA TYR A 8 -14.48 -11.56 -2.38
C TYR A 8 -14.48 -11.56 -0.86
N ALA A 9 -14.32 -10.38 -0.27
CA ALA A 9 -14.44 -10.17 1.16
C ALA A 9 -15.24 -8.90 1.43
N GLN A 10 -16.08 -8.97 2.46
CA GLN A 10 -16.80 -7.82 2.97
C GLN A 10 -16.59 -7.75 4.48
N GLN A 11 -16.22 -6.58 4.96
CA GLN A 11 -15.99 -6.31 6.36
C GLN A 11 -16.89 -5.17 6.81
N HIS A 12 -17.56 -5.37 7.94
CA HIS A 12 -18.29 -4.34 8.64
C HIS A 12 -17.48 -3.93 9.88
N ALA A 13 -17.18 -2.65 10.00
CA ALA A 13 -16.54 -2.07 11.17
C ALA A 13 -17.56 -1.20 11.90
N PHE A 14 -17.68 -1.39 13.21
CA PHE A 14 -18.38 -0.50 14.12
C PHE A 14 -17.46 -0.25 15.30
N LEU A 15 -16.93 0.97 15.39
CA LEU A 15 -15.90 1.34 16.35
C LEU A 15 -16.23 2.69 16.98
N PRO A 16 -15.80 2.96 18.22
CA PRO A 16 -15.76 4.31 18.75
C PRO A 16 -14.85 5.19 17.88
N LEU A 17 -15.22 6.46 17.69
CA LEU A 17 -14.40 7.41 16.92
C LEU A 17 -13.10 7.81 17.65
N ARG A 18 -13.08 7.67 18.99
CA ARG A 18 -11.99 8.11 19.86
C ARG A 18 -11.39 6.96 20.63
N ASN A 19 -10.09 7.03 20.88
CA ASN A 19 -9.37 6.06 21.69
C ASN A 19 -9.49 6.41 23.18
N MET A 20 -9.89 5.45 24.00
CA MET A 20 -9.99 5.63 25.46
C MET A 20 -8.63 5.83 26.15
N GLY A 21 -7.52 5.52 25.47
CA GLY A 21 -6.16 5.77 25.97
C GLY A 21 -5.87 7.24 26.28
N GLU A 22 -6.62 8.18 25.68
CA GLU A 22 -6.52 9.61 25.98
C GLU A 22 -6.86 9.93 27.45
N PHE A 23 -7.54 9.03 28.16
CA PHE A 23 -7.97 9.20 29.54
C PHE A 23 -7.06 8.54 30.58
N LEU A 24 -5.98 7.88 30.16
CA LEU A 24 -5.02 7.24 31.09
C LEU A 24 -4.31 8.23 32.01
N ASN A 25 -4.21 9.50 31.60
CA ASN A 25 -3.56 10.56 32.36
C ASN A 25 -4.54 11.37 33.24
N ILE A 26 -5.83 11.01 33.27
CA ILE A 26 -6.78 11.65 34.18
C ILE A 26 -6.60 11.08 35.59
N PRO A 27 -6.48 11.92 36.64
CA PRO A 27 -6.37 11.43 38.00
C PRO A 27 -7.53 10.49 38.37
N PRO A 28 -7.29 9.44 39.17
CA PRO A 28 -8.37 8.61 39.70
C PRO A 28 -9.43 9.47 40.38
N HIS A 29 -10.70 9.25 40.04
CA HIS A 29 -11.85 10.01 40.55
C HIS A 29 -11.92 11.51 40.19
N ALA A 30 -11.16 11.98 39.20
CA ALA A 30 -11.20 13.40 38.80
C ALA A 30 -12.59 13.86 38.32
N LEU A 31 -13.41 12.97 37.76
CA LEU A 31 -14.74 13.26 37.24
C LEU A 31 -15.71 12.10 37.57
N LEU A 32 -16.85 12.42 38.18
CA LEU A 32 -17.99 11.49 38.20
C LEU A 32 -18.56 11.39 36.79
N LEU A 33 -18.80 10.18 36.26
CA LEU A 33 -19.20 9.98 34.87
C LEU A 33 -20.59 10.54 34.53
N TYR A 34 -21.47 10.65 35.53
CA TYR A 34 -22.82 11.17 35.38
C TYR A 34 -23.07 12.28 36.40
N ASP A 35 -23.95 13.23 36.05
CA ASP A 35 -24.48 14.23 36.97
C ASP A 35 -25.68 13.67 37.76
N SER A 36 -26.23 14.47 38.67
CA SER A 36 -27.37 14.09 39.50
C SER A 36 -28.67 13.86 38.71
N MET A 37 -28.72 14.28 37.44
CA MET A 37 -29.84 14.08 36.53
C MET A 37 -29.61 12.88 35.59
N GLY A 38 -28.51 12.14 35.74
CA GLY A 38 -28.17 10.99 34.91
C GLY A 38 -27.61 11.35 33.52
N LYS A 39 -27.27 12.62 33.26
CA LYS A 39 -26.60 13.03 32.03
C LYS A 39 -25.09 12.91 32.17
N TYR A 40 -24.36 12.87 31.05
CA TYR A 40 -22.90 12.93 31.10
C TYR A 40 -22.44 14.19 31.81
N ASN A 41 -21.57 14.02 32.79
CA ASN A 41 -20.97 15.13 33.50
C ASN A 41 -19.74 15.66 32.76
N TRP A 42 -19.56 16.97 32.77
CA TRP A 42 -18.48 17.67 32.06
C TRP A 42 -17.66 18.57 32.98
N THR A 43 -18.00 18.63 34.26
CA THR A 43 -17.34 19.50 35.24
C THR A 43 -17.11 18.77 36.56
N SER A 44 -16.02 19.09 37.21
CA SER A 44 -15.69 18.59 38.55
C SER A 44 -14.81 19.61 39.26
N GLN A 45 -15.15 19.95 40.51
CA GLN A 45 -14.39 20.91 41.34
C GLN A 45 -14.09 22.26 40.63
N GLY A 46 -15.01 22.75 39.79
CA GLY A 46 -14.84 23.98 39.02
C GLY A 46 -13.98 23.87 37.75
N GLY A 47 -13.38 22.70 37.49
CA GLY A 47 -12.66 22.38 36.25
C GLY A 47 -13.58 21.81 35.16
N ASN A 48 -13.19 21.98 33.89
CA ASN A 48 -13.85 21.38 32.73
C ASN A 48 -13.15 20.09 32.33
N PHE A 49 -13.91 19.04 32.09
CA PHE A 49 -13.40 17.73 31.70
C PHE A 49 -14.14 17.20 30.47
N SER A 50 -13.44 16.43 29.65
CA SER A 50 -14.07 15.60 28.62
C SER A 50 -14.57 14.32 29.28
N ASN A 51 -15.84 13.99 29.06
CA ASN A 51 -16.42 12.77 29.60
C ASN A 51 -15.99 11.55 28.76
N PRO A 52 -15.30 10.56 29.34
CA PRO A 52 -14.82 9.40 28.59
C PRO A 52 -15.95 8.52 28.06
N LEU A 53 -17.08 8.43 28.76
CA LEU A 53 -18.24 7.67 28.28
C LEU A 53 -18.97 8.39 27.15
N ALA A 54 -19.06 9.73 27.20
CA ALA A 54 -19.71 10.49 26.15
C ALA A 54 -18.99 10.34 24.80
N LEU A 55 -17.67 10.14 24.79
CA LEU A 55 -16.94 9.88 23.54
C LEU A 55 -17.27 8.52 22.91
N LEU A 56 -17.79 7.55 23.68
CA LEU A 56 -18.25 6.27 23.12
C LEU A 56 -19.53 6.41 22.29
N GLU A 57 -20.29 7.49 22.49
CA GLU A 57 -21.43 7.85 21.65
C GLU A 57 -21.01 8.35 20.25
N GLN A 58 -19.73 8.70 20.07
CA GLN A 58 -19.19 9.04 18.75
C GLN A 58 -18.91 7.75 17.99
N THR A 59 -19.68 7.49 16.94
CA THR A 59 -19.61 6.23 16.21
C THR A 59 -18.87 6.40 14.89
N HIS A 60 -17.99 5.44 14.58
CA HIS A 60 -17.50 5.16 13.24
C HIS A 60 -18.14 3.87 12.73
N ARG A 61 -18.79 3.95 11.57
CA ARG A 61 -19.29 2.78 10.84
C ARG A 61 -18.64 2.74 9.48
N GLY A 62 -17.94 1.65 9.17
CA GLY A 62 -17.30 1.43 7.87
C GLY A 62 -17.75 0.12 7.24
N VAL A 63 -17.87 0.11 5.92
CA VAL A 63 -18.05 -1.10 5.12
C VAL A 63 -16.94 -1.15 4.08
N THR A 64 -16.09 -2.17 4.16
CA THR A 64 -15.04 -2.42 3.16
C THR A 64 -15.43 -3.62 2.33
N GLN A 65 -15.46 -3.45 1.01
CA GLN A 65 -15.62 -4.54 0.05
C GLN A 65 -14.34 -4.69 -0.76
N ARG A 66 -13.84 -5.92 -0.86
CA ARG A 66 -12.65 -6.24 -1.64
C ARG A 66 -12.97 -7.35 -2.63
N LEU A 67 -12.68 -7.08 -3.90
CA LEU A 67 -12.69 -8.06 -4.98
C LEU A 67 -11.27 -8.21 -5.52
N SER A 68 -10.73 -9.43 -5.49
CA SER A 68 -9.45 -9.77 -6.07
C SER A 68 -9.65 -10.86 -7.12
N VAL A 69 -9.20 -10.63 -8.35
CA VAL A 69 -9.26 -11.59 -9.46
C VAL A 69 -7.84 -11.77 -9.96
N ASN A 70 -7.37 -13.01 -10.04
CA ASN A 70 -6.05 -13.36 -10.56
C ASN A 70 -6.19 -14.47 -11.59
N HIS A 71 -5.47 -14.34 -12.69
CA HIS A 71 -5.46 -15.28 -13.79
C HIS A 71 -4.02 -15.53 -14.22
N ARG A 72 -3.64 -16.79 -14.35
CA ARG A 72 -2.33 -17.20 -14.86
C ARG A 72 -2.52 -18.27 -15.91
N THR A 73 -1.98 -18.01 -17.10
CA THR A 73 -1.93 -18.99 -18.18
C THR A 73 -0.50 -19.22 -18.57
N GLN A 74 -0.12 -20.48 -18.76
CA GLN A 74 1.16 -20.87 -19.31
C GLN A 74 0.97 -21.95 -20.37
N ILE A 75 1.54 -21.70 -21.55
CA ILE A 75 1.53 -22.57 -22.72
C ILE A 75 2.95 -23.04 -22.96
N LYS A 76 3.13 -24.36 -23.13
CA LYS A 76 4.40 -24.95 -23.55
C LYS A 76 4.40 -24.97 -25.08
N LEU A 77 5.26 -24.19 -25.71
CA LEU A 77 5.43 -24.19 -27.17
C LEU A 77 6.36 -25.33 -27.61
N SER A 78 7.35 -25.66 -26.78
CA SER A 78 8.25 -26.78 -26.98
C SER A 78 8.74 -27.31 -25.63
N SER A 79 9.62 -28.32 -25.65
CA SER A 79 10.29 -28.80 -24.44
C SER A 79 11.14 -27.73 -23.74
N SER A 80 11.65 -26.75 -24.51
CA SER A 80 12.55 -25.70 -24.04
C SER A 80 11.89 -24.33 -23.90
N LEU A 81 10.73 -24.09 -24.52
CA LEU A 81 10.11 -22.77 -24.62
C LEU A 81 8.71 -22.74 -24.01
N ARG A 82 8.46 -21.78 -23.11
CA ARG A 82 7.15 -21.56 -22.50
C ARG A 82 6.77 -20.09 -22.60
N LEU A 83 5.53 -19.85 -22.98
CA LEU A 83 4.89 -18.54 -22.89
C LEU A 83 3.95 -18.54 -21.69
N GLY A 84 3.90 -17.43 -20.98
CA GLY A 84 2.92 -17.24 -19.94
C GLY A 84 2.43 -15.81 -19.85
N VAL A 85 1.27 -15.65 -19.24
CA VAL A 85 0.72 -14.35 -18.87
C VAL A 85 0.11 -14.48 -17.49
N THR A 86 0.40 -13.49 -16.64
CA THR A 86 -0.29 -13.31 -15.37
C THR A 86 -1.07 -12.01 -15.45
N ALA A 87 -2.35 -12.02 -15.12
CA ALA A 87 -3.19 -10.84 -15.05
C ALA A 87 -3.90 -10.81 -13.71
N GLY A 88 -3.99 -9.62 -13.11
CA GLY A 88 -4.61 -9.42 -11.82
C GLY A 88 -5.46 -8.15 -11.80
N MET A 89 -6.53 -8.18 -11.03
CA MET A 89 -7.34 -7.01 -10.71
C MET A 89 -7.66 -7.04 -9.22
N ASN A 90 -7.56 -5.89 -8.56
CA ASN A 90 -7.96 -5.72 -7.18
C ASN A 90 -8.78 -4.43 -7.04
N THR A 91 -10.03 -4.57 -6.59
CA THR A 91 -10.89 -3.44 -6.27
C THR A 91 -11.16 -3.42 -4.78
N VAL A 92 -10.97 -2.27 -4.15
CA VAL A 92 -11.36 -1.99 -2.77
C VAL A 92 -12.34 -0.84 -2.81
N LEU A 93 -13.55 -1.07 -2.31
CA LEU A 93 -14.55 -0.03 -2.07
C LEU A 93 -14.68 0.12 -0.56
N PHE A 94 -14.75 1.35 -0.08
CA PHE A 94 -14.89 1.65 1.33
C PHE A 94 -15.89 2.78 1.49
N ASP A 95 -16.98 2.49 2.16
CA ASP A 95 -18.00 3.48 2.53
C ASP A 95 -18.01 3.63 4.04
N GLU A 96 -17.96 4.86 4.53
CA GLU A 96 -17.94 5.14 5.96
C GLU A 96 -18.89 6.26 6.35
N THR A 97 -19.34 6.18 7.59
CA THR A 97 -20.07 7.24 8.27
C THR A 97 -19.48 7.43 9.65
N THR A 98 -19.06 8.64 9.95
CA THR A 98 -18.73 9.06 11.31
C THR A 98 -19.81 10.00 11.81
N ALA A 99 -20.17 9.88 13.09
CA ALA A 99 -21.14 10.75 13.73
C ALA A 99 -20.58 11.25 15.06
N THR A 100 -20.76 12.55 15.30
CA THR A 100 -20.48 13.22 16.57
C THR A 100 -21.80 13.79 17.08
N PRO A 101 -22.53 13.04 17.92
CA PRO A 101 -23.81 13.47 18.47
C PRO A 101 -23.70 14.69 19.39
N ILE A 102 -24.80 15.41 19.58
CA ILE A 102 -24.98 16.48 20.57
C ILE A 102 -24.75 15.90 21.98
N ILE A 103 -25.29 14.72 22.27
CA ILE A 103 -25.13 14.07 23.59
C ILE A 103 -23.65 13.74 23.92
N SER A 104 -22.82 13.55 22.89
CA SER A 104 -21.38 13.26 23.04
C SER A 104 -20.51 14.50 23.30
N GLN A 105 -21.14 15.68 23.41
CA GLN A 105 -20.45 16.96 23.49
C GLN A 105 -20.83 17.71 24.77
N ARG A 106 -19.87 18.50 25.26
CA ARG A 106 -20.10 19.37 26.42
C ARG A 106 -21.19 20.40 26.09
N PRO A 107 -22.25 20.53 26.92
CA PRO A 107 -23.29 21.53 26.73
C PRO A 107 -22.72 22.96 26.65
N GLY A 108 -23.25 23.75 25.73
CA GLY A 108 -22.87 25.13 25.48
C GLY A 108 -23.88 25.80 24.55
N ALA A 109 -23.73 27.10 24.32
CA ALA A 109 -24.75 27.91 23.63
C ALA A 109 -25.01 27.54 22.15
N SER A 110 -24.14 26.75 21.51
CA SER A 110 -24.25 26.45 20.06
C SER A 110 -23.81 25.04 19.70
N VAL A 111 -24.02 24.07 20.60
CA VAL A 111 -23.68 22.66 20.32
C VAL A 111 -24.66 22.11 19.28
N THR A 112 -24.12 21.59 18.19
CA THR A 112 -24.89 20.88 17.17
C THR A 112 -24.21 19.56 16.85
N GLY A 113 -24.99 18.60 16.35
CA GLY A 113 -24.45 17.35 15.87
C GLY A 113 -23.68 17.55 14.56
N SER A 114 -22.76 16.63 14.27
CA SER A 114 -22.08 16.56 12.97
C SER A 114 -21.88 15.13 12.51
N ALA A 115 -21.85 14.93 11.20
CA ALA A 115 -21.58 13.64 10.58
C ALA A 115 -20.73 13.79 9.32
N ASN A 116 -19.83 12.85 9.07
CA ASN A 116 -19.11 12.76 7.79
C ASN A 116 -19.47 11.47 7.08
N PHE A 117 -19.68 11.56 5.77
CA PHE A 117 -19.99 10.47 4.88
C PHE A 117 -18.84 10.35 3.88
N GLY A 118 -18.05 9.28 4.00
CA GLY A 118 -16.90 9.03 3.17
C GLY A 118 -17.17 7.90 2.19
N SER A 119 -16.70 8.04 0.95
CA SER A 119 -16.64 6.95 -0.02
C SER A 119 -15.29 6.96 -0.72
N ASN A 120 -14.61 5.81 -0.70
CA ASN A 120 -13.28 5.61 -1.26
C ASN A 120 -13.29 4.39 -2.18
N ALA A 121 -12.70 4.52 -3.36
CA ALA A 121 -12.57 3.44 -4.33
C ALA A 121 -11.15 3.37 -4.88
N ILE A 122 -10.48 2.25 -4.64
CA ILE A 122 -9.15 1.95 -5.17
C ILE A 122 -9.27 0.77 -6.12
N ARG A 123 -8.85 0.96 -7.38
CA ARG A 123 -8.86 -0.08 -8.41
C ARG A 123 -7.47 -0.24 -8.99
N ASN A 124 -6.92 -1.43 -8.80
CA ASN A 124 -5.61 -1.80 -9.30
C ASN A 124 -5.77 -2.90 -10.34
N TRP A 125 -4.95 -2.87 -11.39
CA TRP A 125 -4.80 -4.00 -12.29
C TRP A 125 -3.35 -4.17 -12.70
N SER A 126 -2.98 -5.39 -13.03
CA SER A 126 -1.66 -5.73 -13.57
C SER A 126 -1.77 -6.78 -14.67
N VAL A 127 -0.87 -6.69 -15.64
CA VAL A 127 -0.68 -7.70 -16.70
C VAL A 127 0.81 -7.90 -16.93
N GLU A 128 1.25 -9.15 -16.84
CA GLU A 128 2.65 -9.54 -16.92
C GLU A 128 2.83 -10.70 -17.90
N PRO A 129 3.04 -10.41 -19.19
CA PRO A 129 3.47 -11.42 -20.15
C PRO A 129 4.93 -11.81 -19.90
N GLN A 130 5.22 -13.10 -20.04
CA GLN A 130 6.53 -13.68 -19.81
C GLN A 130 6.86 -14.77 -20.85
N LEU A 131 8.13 -14.82 -21.22
CA LEU A 131 8.76 -15.83 -22.05
C LEU A 131 9.84 -16.52 -21.24
N GLU A 132 9.73 -17.83 -21.09
CA GLU A 132 10.70 -18.67 -20.39
C GLU A 132 11.38 -19.60 -21.40
N TYR A 133 12.71 -19.60 -21.42
CA TYR A 133 13.51 -20.44 -22.30
C TYR A 133 14.57 -21.22 -21.51
N LYS A 134 14.49 -22.54 -21.61
CA LYS A 134 15.33 -23.54 -20.94
C LYS A 134 15.91 -24.48 -21.98
N PRO A 135 17.02 -24.12 -22.64
CA PRO A 135 17.60 -24.97 -23.68
C PRO A 135 18.05 -26.32 -23.10
N LEU A 136 17.73 -27.39 -23.82
CA LEU A 136 18.25 -28.72 -23.53
C LEU A 136 19.68 -28.83 -24.08
N LEU A 137 20.65 -28.41 -23.28
CA LEU A 137 22.07 -28.53 -23.61
C LEU A 137 22.59 -29.93 -23.31
N ARG A 138 23.53 -30.42 -24.13
CA ARG A 138 24.30 -31.64 -23.81
C ARG A 138 25.40 -31.29 -22.81
N GLY A 139 25.67 -32.20 -21.88
CA GLY A 139 26.69 -32.04 -20.83
C GLY A 139 26.16 -31.38 -19.55
N GLU A 140 27.05 -30.70 -18.84
CA GLU A 140 26.84 -30.25 -17.45
C GLU A 140 26.26 -28.83 -17.31
N TRP A 141 25.87 -28.21 -18.43
CA TRP A 141 25.38 -26.83 -18.45
C TRP A 141 23.85 -26.80 -18.35
N LYS A 142 23.32 -25.98 -17.44
CA LYS A 142 21.89 -25.70 -17.31
C LYS A 142 21.67 -24.19 -17.40
N LEU A 143 20.90 -23.76 -18.40
CA LEU A 143 20.53 -22.37 -18.60
C LEU A 143 19.02 -22.18 -18.38
N ASP A 144 18.64 -21.07 -17.76
CA ASP A 144 17.27 -20.66 -17.54
C ASP A 144 17.15 -19.16 -17.78
N PHE A 145 16.49 -18.80 -18.89
CA PHE A 145 16.22 -17.43 -19.27
C PHE A 145 14.74 -17.12 -19.09
N LEU A 146 14.46 -15.94 -18.55
CA LEU A 146 13.13 -15.38 -18.43
C LEU A 146 13.18 -13.93 -18.93
N ALA A 147 12.31 -13.58 -19.87
CA ALA A 147 12.08 -12.21 -20.30
C ALA A 147 10.59 -11.88 -20.18
N GLY A 148 10.25 -10.63 -19.91
CA GLY A 148 8.85 -10.24 -19.80
C GLY A 148 8.65 -8.76 -19.66
N ALA A 149 7.38 -8.37 -19.57
CA ALA A 149 6.96 -7.02 -19.27
C ALA A 149 6.02 -7.02 -18.06
N SER A 150 5.93 -5.88 -17.38
CA SER A 150 4.93 -5.65 -16.33
C SER A 150 4.21 -4.37 -16.66
N LEU A 151 2.88 -4.43 -16.73
CA LEU A 151 2.00 -3.27 -16.91
C LEU A 151 1.10 -3.21 -15.70
N GLN A 152 1.06 -2.07 -15.02
CA GLN A 152 0.24 -1.89 -13.83
C GLN A 152 -0.41 -0.51 -13.82
N ALA A 153 -1.63 -0.42 -13.30
CA ALA A 153 -2.23 0.86 -12.97
C ALA A 153 -3.03 0.78 -11.67
N SER A 154 -3.11 1.91 -11.00
CA SER A 154 -3.88 2.10 -9.77
C SER A 154 -4.66 3.41 -9.87
N ASN A 155 -5.97 3.33 -9.73
CA ASN A 155 -6.86 4.48 -9.73
C ASN A 155 -7.52 4.58 -8.35
N SER A 156 -7.29 5.70 -7.67
CA SER A 156 -7.90 6.04 -6.39
C SER A 156 -8.88 7.18 -6.58
N LYS A 157 -10.06 7.06 -6.00
CA LYS A 157 -11.04 8.13 -5.87
C LYS A 157 -11.51 8.19 -4.42
N SER A 158 -11.64 9.38 -3.89
CA SER A 158 -12.21 9.63 -2.57
C SER A 158 -13.21 10.77 -2.65
N SER A 159 -14.26 10.68 -1.86
CA SER A 159 -15.20 11.78 -1.65
C SER A 159 -15.62 11.79 -0.19
N THR A 160 -15.66 12.98 0.39
CA THR A 160 -16.17 13.19 1.74
C THR A 160 -17.26 14.25 1.69
N ILE A 161 -18.38 13.99 2.35
CA ILE A 161 -19.44 14.96 2.56
C ILE A 161 -19.57 15.16 4.06
N SER A 162 -19.43 16.41 4.52
CA SER A 162 -19.56 16.79 5.93
C SER A 162 -20.88 17.51 6.14
N GLY A 163 -21.73 16.94 6.98
CA GLY A 163 -22.95 17.57 7.49
C GLY A 163 -22.70 18.14 8.88
N THR A 164 -23.01 19.43 9.07
CA THR A 164 -22.93 20.10 10.37
C THR A 164 -24.25 20.82 10.67
N GLY A 165 -24.45 21.22 11.93
CA GLY A 165 -25.64 21.98 12.32
C GLY A 165 -26.88 21.10 12.55
N TYR A 166 -26.71 19.82 12.85
CA TYR A 166 -27.83 18.95 13.22
C TYR A 166 -28.42 19.39 14.58
N ASN A 167 -29.74 19.56 14.64
CA ASN A 167 -30.47 19.89 15.87
C ASN A 167 -31.05 18.66 16.60
N ASN A 168 -30.97 17.48 15.97
CA ASN A 168 -31.44 16.22 16.52
C ASN A 168 -30.49 15.08 16.12
N ASP A 169 -29.98 14.35 17.10
CA ASP A 169 -29.04 13.24 16.92
C ASP A 169 -29.63 12.09 16.08
N ALA A 170 -30.96 11.92 16.09
CA ALA A 170 -31.63 10.92 15.24
C ALA A 170 -31.43 11.18 13.73
N LEU A 171 -31.11 12.42 13.35
CA LEU A 171 -30.92 12.83 11.96
C LEU A 171 -29.49 12.65 11.44
N LEU A 172 -28.52 12.31 12.30
CA LEU A 172 -27.09 12.25 11.95
C LEU A 172 -26.74 11.24 10.84
N LYS A 173 -27.63 10.28 10.55
CA LYS A 173 -27.47 9.32 9.45
C LYS A 173 -28.03 9.83 8.12
N SER A 174 -28.61 11.02 8.09
CA SER A 174 -29.23 11.63 6.92
C SER A 174 -28.56 12.96 6.60
N LEU A 175 -28.01 13.09 5.39
CA LEU A 175 -27.47 14.37 4.91
C LEU A 175 -28.54 15.47 4.87
N ALA A 176 -29.80 15.13 4.59
CA ALA A 176 -30.90 16.09 4.50
C ALA A 176 -31.25 16.74 5.85
N GLY A 177 -30.83 16.16 6.97
CA GLY A 177 -31.03 16.72 8.30
C GLY A 177 -29.96 17.74 8.72
N ALA A 178 -28.91 17.94 7.93
CA ALA A 178 -27.84 18.87 8.24
C ALA A 178 -28.27 20.33 8.00
N GLY A 179 -27.87 21.23 8.89
CA GLY A 179 -28.04 22.68 8.67
C GLY A 179 -27.06 23.25 7.64
N ASN A 180 -25.89 22.62 7.48
CA ASN A 180 -24.89 22.98 6.48
C ASN A 180 -24.20 21.73 5.93
N ILE A 181 -23.96 21.72 4.62
CA ILE A 181 -23.32 20.62 3.91
C ILE A 181 -22.12 21.14 3.14
N THR A 182 -20.96 20.52 3.35
CA THR A 182 -19.78 20.73 2.52
C THR A 182 -19.34 19.41 1.90
N ALA A 183 -18.70 19.48 0.74
CA ALA A 183 -18.22 18.30 0.03
C ALA A 183 -16.81 18.53 -0.50
N SER A 184 -16.01 17.47 -0.51
CA SER A 184 -14.69 17.43 -1.12
C SER A 184 -14.49 16.09 -1.82
N ASN A 185 -13.63 16.09 -2.84
CA ASN A 185 -13.26 14.87 -3.54
C ASN A 185 -11.81 14.95 -4.02
N ASP A 186 -11.18 13.78 -4.15
CA ASP A 186 -9.86 13.64 -4.75
C ASP A 186 -9.85 12.47 -5.73
N LYS A 187 -8.97 12.58 -6.73
CA LYS A 187 -8.69 11.52 -7.69
C LYS A 187 -7.20 11.43 -7.94
N SER A 188 -6.69 10.21 -7.99
CA SER A 188 -5.29 9.94 -8.29
C SER A 188 -5.15 8.73 -9.21
N GLU A 189 -4.29 8.85 -10.21
CA GLU A 189 -3.94 7.77 -11.13
C GLU A 189 -2.42 7.51 -11.09
N TYR A 190 -2.08 6.24 -11.02
CA TYR A 190 -0.72 5.74 -11.09
C TYR A 190 -0.62 4.74 -12.23
N ARG A 191 0.43 4.84 -13.03
CA ARG A 191 0.74 3.90 -14.10
C ARG A 191 2.20 3.51 -14.01
N TYR A 192 2.45 2.22 -14.19
CA TYR A 192 3.77 1.64 -14.15
C TYR A 192 3.93 0.68 -15.32
N GLN A 193 5.10 0.74 -15.94
CA GLN A 193 5.48 -0.21 -16.97
C GLN A 193 6.94 -0.62 -16.77
N ALA A 194 7.23 -1.89 -17.03
CA ALA A 194 8.60 -2.39 -16.98
C ALA A 194 8.85 -3.43 -18.05
N ALA A 195 10.09 -3.51 -18.51
CA ALA A 195 10.62 -4.66 -19.23
C ALA A 195 11.70 -5.29 -18.36
N PHE A 196 11.72 -6.62 -18.27
CA PHE A 196 12.65 -7.33 -17.40
C PHE A 196 13.22 -8.57 -18.07
N PHE A 197 14.42 -8.93 -17.62
CA PHE A 197 15.17 -10.10 -18.02
C PHE A 197 15.85 -10.71 -16.81
N ARG A 198 15.90 -12.04 -16.77
CA ARG A 198 16.65 -12.85 -15.83
C ARG A 198 17.33 -13.98 -16.58
N GLY A 199 18.63 -14.14 -16.35
CA GLY A 199 19.39 -15.29 -16.82
C GLY A 199 20.01 -16.00 -15.63
N ASN A 200 19.81 -17.31 -15.54
CA ASN A 200 20.49 -18.16 -14.58
C ASN A 200 21.29 -19.21 -15.34
N LEU A 201 22.54 -19.38 -14.93
CA LEU A 201 23.46 -20.35 -15.48
C LEU A 201 23.98 -21.22 -14.34
N ARG A 202 23.99 -22.53 -14.57
CA ARG A 202 24.62 -23.50 -13.70
C ARG A 202 25.53 -24.39 -14.49
N TRP A 203 26.73 -24.63 -13.96
CA TRP A 203 27.69 -25.56 -14.52
C TRP A 203 28.07 -26.61 -13.47
N LYS A 204 27.91 -27.89 -13.82
CA LYS A 204 28.10 -29.06 -12.94
C LYS A 204 27.29 -29.01 -11.64
N ASP A 205 26.30 -28.13 -11.55
CA ASP A 205 25.65 -27.73 -10.29
C ASP A 205 26.63 -27.32 -9.17
N HIS A 206 27.84 -26.84 -9.52
CA HIS A 206 28.85 -26.29 -8.60
C HIS A 206 28.89 -24.77 -8.72
N TRP A 207 28.95 -24.29 -9.96
CA TRP A 207 29.07 -22.87 -10.29
C TRP A 207 27.71 -22.34 -10.69
N LEU A 208 27.28 -21.29 -10.01
CA LEU A 208 25.98 -20.64 -10.15
C LEU A 208 26.23 -19.19 -10.55
N MET A 209 25.62 -18.75 -11.63
CA MET A 209 25.64 -17.34 -12.04
C MET A 209 24.22 -16.88 -12.30
N ASN A 210 23.86 -15.74 -11.71
CA ASN A 210 22.55 -15.13 -11.89
C ASN A 210 22.74 -13.69 -12.35
N ILE A 211 22.03 -13.30 -13.40
CA ILE A 211 21.96 -11.93 -13.88
C ILE A 211 20.51 -11.50 -14.01
N THR A 212 20.24 -10.26 -13.65
CA THR A 212 18.93 -9.63 -13.83
C THR A 212 19.11 -8.23 -14.39
N ALA A 213 18.21 -7.84 -15.27
CA ALA A 213 18.15 -6.49 -15.81
C ALA A 213 16.69 -6.08 -15.94
N ARG A 214 16.39 -4.83 -15.61
CA ARG A 214 15.05 -4.25 -15.70
C ARG A 214 15.13 -2.81 -16.14
N ARG A 215 14.17 -2.39 -16.95
CA ARG A 215 13.91 -0.98 -17.26
C ARG A 215 12.50 -0.66 -16.80
N ASP A 216 12.42 0.13 -15.74
CA ASP A 216 11.18 0.42 -15.03
C ASP A 216 10.76 1.88 -15.31
N GLY A 217 9.46 2.11 -15.46
CA GLY A 217 8.86 3.38 -15.84
C GLY A 217 7.67 3.70 -14.95
N SER A 218 7.67 4.88 -14.32
CA SER A 218 6.63 5.28 -13.36
C SER A 218 6.04 6.65 -13.71
N SER A 219 4.71 6.75 -13.69
CA SER A 219 4.00 8.02 -13.93
C SER A 219 4.20 9.06 -12.82
N ARG A 220 4.87 8.71 -11.73
CA ARG A 220 5.16 9.61 -10.61
C ARG A 220 6.29 10.60 -10.92
N PHE A 221 7.05 10.35 -11.98
CA PHE A 221 8.18 11.19 -12.39
C PHE A 221 7.88 11.97 -13.68
N GLY A 222 8.56 13.09 -13.84
CA GLY A 222 8.50 13.91 -15.05
C GLY A 222 9.02 13.17 -16.29
N PRO A 223 8.71 13.64 -17.51
CA PRO A 223 9.05 12.95 -18.76
C PRO A 223 10.53 12.52 -18.86
N ASN A 224 11.46 13.35 -18.39
CA ASN A 224 12.91 13.11 -18.47
C ASN A 224 13.43 12.12 -17.42
N LYS A 225 12.68 11.85 -16.35
CA LYS A 225 13.08 10.97 -15.23
C LYS A 225 12.15 9.76 -15.09
N ARG A 226 11.23 9.58 -16.03
CA ARG A 226 10.19 8.53 -16.02
C ARG A 226 10.76 7.13 -15.95
N PHE A 227 11.87 6.89 -16.66
CA PHE A 227 12.48 5.57 -16.78
C PHE A 227 13.84 5.49 -16.08
N ALA A 228 14.09 4.36 -15.43
CA ALA A 228 15.38 4.01 -14.86
C ALA A 228 15.73 2.55 -15.15
N ASN A 229 17.03 2.25 -15.21
CA ASN A 229 17.53 0.90 -15.41
C ASN A 229 18.05 0.35 -14.09
N PHE A 230 17.68 -0.88 -13.78
CA PHE A 230 18.06 -1.61 -12.59
C PHE A 230 18.61 -2.97 -12.99
N GLY A 231 19.52 -3.50 -12.20
CA GLY A 231 20.16 -4.76 -12.53
C GLY A 231 20.96 -5.32 -11.38
N ALA A 232 21.20 -6.61 -11.43
CA ALA A 232 21.99 -7.30 -10.42
C ALA A 232 22.73 -8.48 -11.07
N ALA A 233 23.90 -8.77 -10.54
CA ALA A 233 24.70 -9.94 -10.89
C ALA A 233 25.12 -10.65 -9.59
N GLY A 234 25.09 -11.97 -9.61
CA GLY A 234 25.51 -12.79 -8.49
C GLY A 234 26.24 -14.04 -8.97
N LEU A 235 27.24 -14.44 -8.19
CA LEU A 235 28.02 -15.65 -8.37
C LEU A 235 27.93 -16.49 -7.09
N GLY A 236 27.80 -17.80 -7.27
CA GLY A 236 27.82 -18.77 -6.19
C GLY A 236 28.67 -19.97 -6.58
N TRP A 237 29.45 -20.47 -5.63
CA TRP A 237 30.27 -21.66 -5.81
C TRP A 237 30.01 -22.62 -4.67
N ILE A 238 29.48 -23.80 -4.99
CA ILE A 238 29.27 -24.92 -4.08
C ILE A 238 30.55 -25.74 -4.07
N PHE A 239 31.52 -25.29 -3.28
CA PHE A 239 32.85 -25.89 -3.22
C PHE A 239 32.83 -27.30 -2.60
N SER A 240 31.83 -27.65 -1.79
CA SER A 240 31.71 -29.00 -1.21
C SER A 240 31.40 -30.11 -2.22
N LYS A 241 31.05 -29.76 -3.46
CA LYS A 241 30.86 -30.74 -4.54
C LYS A 241 32.14 -30.97 -5.36
N GLU A 242 33.20 -30.21 -5.11
CA GLU A 242 34.44 -30.41 -5.83
C GLU A 242 35.11 -31.74 -5.44
N PRO A 243 35.80 -32.43 -6.37
CA PRO A 243 36.37 -33.76 -6.13
C PRO A 243 37.25 -33.86 -4.88
N TRP A 244 37.96 -32.78 -4.54
CA TRP A 244 38.85 -32.71 -3.37
C TRP A 244 38.12 -32.56 -2.03
N LEU A 245 36.80 -32.35 -2.01
CA LEU A 245 35.98 -32.23 -0.79
C LEU A 245 34.83 -33.24 -0.71
N LEU A 246 34.61 -34.04 -1.75
CA LEU A 246 33.48 -34.99 -1.79
C LEU A 246 33.51 -36.02 -0.65
N GLU A 247 34.69 -36.40 -0.18
CA GLU A 247 34.87 -37.41 0.89
C GLU A 247 34.92 -36.82 2.31
N ASN A 248 34.80 -35.50 2.46
CA ASN A 248 34.87 -34.86 3.77
C ASN A 248 33.63 -35.19 4.61
N LYS A 249 33.81 -35.98 5.67
CA LYS A 249 32.73 -36.38 6.60
C LYS A 249 32.28 -35.27 7.54
N THR A 250 33.12 -34.26 7.76
CA THR A 250 32.84 -33.13 8.65
C THR A 250 31.99 -32.07 7.95
N LEU A 251 32.32 -31.74 6.69
CA LEU A 251 31.62 -30.73 5.90
C LEU A 251 30.66 -31.38 4.88
N SER A 252 29.36 -31.40 5.19
CA SER A 252 28.34 -31.99 4.32
C SER A 252 27.88 -31.06 3.19
N PHE A 253 27.96 -29.74 3.40
CA PHE A 253 27.65 -28.72 2.40
C PHE A 253 28.51 -27.48 2.59
N GLY A 254 28.95 -26.87 1.51
CA GLY A 254 29.78 -25.68 1.53
C GLY A 254 29.54 -24.86 0.28
N LYS A 255 29.09 -23.61 0.46
CA LYS A 255 28.83 -22.67 -0.61
C LYS A 255 29.30 -21.28 -0.22
N ILE A 256 30.00 -20.62 -1.13
CA ILE A 256 30.27 -19.19 -1.04
C ILE A 256 29.46 -18.47 -2.12
N ARG A 257 28.97 -17.27 -1.82
CA ARG A 257 28.22 -16.45 -2.76
C ARG A 257 28.56 -14.98 -2.60
N ALA A 258 28.54 -14.26 -3.71
CA ALA A 258 28.65 -12.81 -3.75
C ALA A 258 27.67 -12.25 -4.77
N SER A 259 27.10 -11.09 -4.50
CA SER A 259 26.19 -10.40 -5.43
C SER A 259 26.30 -8.90 -5.31
N TYR A 260 26.11 -8.22 -6.43
CA TYR A 260 25.99 -6.78 -6.51
C TYR A 260 24.75 -6.42 -7.32
N GLY A 261 23.96 -5.46 -6.84
CA GLY A 261 22.75 -5.03 -7.55
C GLY A 261 22.31 -3.62 -7.21
N VAL A 262 21.54 -3.05 -8.13
CA VAL A 262 20.91 -1.74 -8.01
C VAL A 262 19.41 -1.93 -8.07
N THR A 263 18.69 -1.43 -7.08
CA THR A 263 17.23 -1.46 -6.99
C THR A 263 16.68 -0.04 -6.92
N GLY A 264 15.50 0.17 -7.49
CA GLY A 264 14.81 1.46 -7.51
C GLY A 264 13.59 1.48 -6.61
N SER A 265 13.24 2.67 -6.11
CA SER A 265 11.98 2.93 -5.44
C SER A 265 11.29 4.15 -6.05
N ASP A 266 9.98 4.01 -6.29
CA ASP A 266 9.08 5.10 -6.66
C ASP A 266 8.00 5.33 -5.59
N GLN A 267 8.28 4.98 -4.33
CA GLN A 267 7.38 5.13 -3.16
C GLN A 267 7.20 6.61 -2.74
N ILE A 268 6.77 7.42 -3.69
CA ILE A 268 6.46 8.84 -3.55
C ILE A 268 4.98 9.07 -3.86
N ARG A 269 4.47 10.22 -3.46
CA ARG A 269 3.10 10.63 -3.82
C ARG A 269 3.00 10.86 -5.34
N ASN A 270 1.79 10.74 -5.89
CA ASN A 270 1.56 11.00 -7.32
C ASN A 270 1.72 12.50 -7.62
N TYR A 271 2.11 12.82 -8.86
CA TYR A 271 2.18 14.18 -9.41
C TYR A 271 3.09 15.18 -8.68
N GLN A 272 4.07 14.74 -7.89
CA GLN A 272 4.96 15.68 -7.18
C GLN A 272 5.88 16.49 -8.10
N TYR A 273 6.05 16.08 -9.36
CA TYR A 273 6.84 16.83 -10.34
C TYR A 273 6.07 18.03 -10.93
N LEU A 274 4.74 18.09 -10.78
CA LEU A 274 3.90 19.17 -11.30
C LEU A 274 3.77 20.31 -10.29
N ASP A 275 3.64 21.54 -10.78
CA ASP A 275 3.10 22.62 -9.98
C ASP A 275 1.60 22.39 -9.73
N SER A 276 1.10 22.87 -8.60
CA SER A 276 -0.31 22.75 -8.26
C SER A 276 -0.79 23.96 -7.48
N TRP A 277 -2.08 24.22 -7.58
CA TRP A 277 -2.78 25.32 -6.92
C TRP A 277 -3.96 24.76 -6.13
N ILE A 278 -4.29 25.39 -5.01
CA ILE A 278 -5.43 25.00 -4.16
C ILE A 278 -6.36 26.18 -3.93
N GLY A 279 -7.65 25.89 -3.76
CA GLY A 279 -8.67 26.88 -3.43
C GLY A 279 -8.44 27.52 -2.07
N LEU A 280 -8.83 28.78 -1.93
CA LEU A 280 -8.88 29.48 -0.65
C LEU A 280 -10.15 29.08 0.12
N ASN A 281 -9.99 28.75 1.41
CA ASN A 281 -11.11 28.37 2.28
C ASN A 281 -12.05 29.53 2.64
N ASN A 282 -11.64 30.78 2.39
CA ASN A 282 -12.43 31.97 2.67
C ASN A 282 -12.46 32.88 1.42
N PRO A 283 -13.40 32.64 0.49
CA PRO A 283 -13.49 33.41 -0.75
C PRO A 283 -13.86 34.87 -0.45
N TYR A 284 -13.09 35.83 -0.98
CA TYR A 284 -13.41 37.25 -0.86
C TYR A 284 -14.62 37.58 -1.74
N GLN A 285 -15.69 38.12 -1.14
CA GLN A 285 -16.96 38.40 -1.81
C GLN A 285 -17.55 37.18 -2.55
N GLY A 286 -17.32 35.96 -2.04
CA GLY A 286 -17.81 34.73 -2.68
C GLY A 286 -17.06 34.33 -3.95
N THR A 287 -16.00 35.05 -4.34
CA THR A 287 -15.14 34.69 -5.48
C THR A 287 -14.07 33.69 -5.03
N ALA A 288 -14.05 32.52 -5.69
CA ALA A 288 -13.04 31.50 -5.43
C ALA A 288 -11.66 31.98 -5.88
N GLY A 289 -10.73 32.13 -4.94
CA GLY A 289 -9.32 32.39 -5.23
C GLY A 289 -8.49 31.10 -5.20
N LEU A 290 -7.36 31.12 -5.90
CA LEU A 290 -6.36 30.06 -5.86
C LEU A 290 -5.06 30.58 -5.25
N ARG A 291 -4.34 29.72 -4.54
CA ARG A 291 -2.95 29.98 -4.13
C ARG A 291 -2.03 28.84 -4.56
N PRO A 292 -0.74 29.11 -4.80
CA PRO A 292 0.22 28.05 -5.09
C PRO A 292 0.26 27.05 -3.93
N ASN A 293 0.26 25.77 -4.27
CA ASN A 293 0.44 24.66 -3.33
C ASN A 293 1.83 24.05 -3.47
N LYS A 294 2.28 23.84 -4.71
CA LYS A 294 3.60 23.29 -5.02
C LYS A 294 4.16 23.90 -6.30
N LEU A 295 5.48 24.00 -6.35
CA LEU A 295 6.23 24.41 -7.52
C LEU A 295 6.58 23.20 -8.40
N TYR A 296 6.73 23.45 -9.70
CA TYR A 296 7.16 22.46 -10.68
C TYR A 296 8.59 22.00 -10.37
N ASN A 297 8.82 20.68 -10.39
CA ASN A 297 10.14 20.09 -10.17
C ASN A 297 10.43 18.99 -11.22
N PRO A 298 11.15 19.30 -12.31
CA PRO A 298 11.45 18.34 -13.36
C PRO A 298 12.49 17.29 -12.95
N ASP A 299 13.23 17.51 -11.87
CA ASP A 299 14.32 16.65 -11.41
C ASP A 299 13.87 15.56 -10.43
N TYR A 300 12.58 15.53 -10.11
CA TYR A 300 11.98 14.45 -9.32
C TYR A 300 12.25 13.10 -9.98
N SER A 301 12.98 12.22 -9.28
CA SER A 301 13.57 11.01 -9.86
C SER A 301 13.63 9.85 -8.87
N TRP A 302 13.93 8.66 -9.40
CA TRP A 302 14.02 7.41 -8.67
C TRP A 302 15.03 7.46 -7.53
N GLU A 303 14.64 6.96 -6.37
CA GLU A 303 15.62 6.60 -5.34
C GLU A 303 16.31 5.30 -5.76
N GLN A 304 17.65 5.28 -5.71
CA GLN A 304 18.46 4.13 -6.10
C GLN A 304 19.24 3.59 -4.91
N ILE A 305 19.10 2.30 -4.65
CA ILE A 305 19.87 1.59 -3.61
C ILE A 305 20.80 0.61 -4.29
N ARG A 306 22.10 0.76 -4.03
CA ARG A 306 23.16 -0.15 -4.50
C ARG A 306 23.55 -1.05 -3.35
N LYS A 307 23.49 -2.36 -3.56
CA LYS A 307 23.79 -3.37 -2.54
C LYS A 307 24.87 -4.31 -3.03
N PHE A 308 25.87 -4.51 -2.18
CA PHE A 308 26.85 -5.57 -2.30
C PHE A 308 26.64 -6.54 -1.12
N GLU A 309 26.62 -7.84 -1.41
CA GLU A 309 26.44 -8.88 -0.42
C GLU A 309 27.44 -10.01 -0.68
N THR A 310 28.02 -10.53 0.38
CA THR A 310 28.82 -11.76 0.37
C THR A 310 28.32 -12.68 1.48
N GLY A 311 28.40 -13.98 1.28
CA GLY A 311 27.92 -14.96 2.24
C GLY A 311 28.59 -16.31 2.08
N ILE A 312 28.73 -17.01 3.20
CA ILE A 312 29.17 -18.41 3.25
C ILE A 312 28.07 -19.24 3.94
N GLU A 313 27.73 -20.35 3.33
CA GLU A 313 26.75 -21.32 3.82
C GLU A 313 27.49 -22.63 4.05
N LEU A 314 27.48 -23.13 5.29
CA LEU A 314 28.17 -24.37 5.69
C LEU A 314 27.15 -25.31 6.34
N GLY A 315 27.18 -26.58 5.93
CA GLY A 315 26.50 -27.69 6.57
C GLY A 315 27.53 -28.66 7.12
N PHE A 316 27.36 -29.06 8.37
CA PHE A 316 28.26 -29.99 9.06
C PHE A 316 27.51 -31.26 9.43
N LEU A 317 28.23 -32.39 9.42
CA LEU A 317 27.73 -33.73 9.73
C LEU A 317 26.66 -34.23 8.74
N ARG A 318 26.78 -35.50 8.33
CA ARG A 318 25.69 -36.25 7.70
C ARG A 318 25.22 -37.24 8.76
N ILE A 319 24.14 -36.92 9.46
CA ILE A 319 23.45 -37.88 10.33
C ILE A 319 22.57 -38.76 9.42
#